data_AF-A0A0G0PC17-F1
#
_entry.id   AF-A0A0G0PC17-F1
#
_cell.length_a   1.000
_cell.length_b   1.000
_cell.length_c   1.000
_cell.angle_alpha   90.00
_cell.angle_beta   90.00
_cell.angle_gamma   90.00
#
_symmetry.space_group_name_H-M   'P 1'
#
loop_
_entity.id
_entity.type
_entity.pdbx_description
1 polymer ?
#
loop_
_entity_poly.entity_id
_entity_poly.type
_entity_poly.pdbx_seq_one_letter_code
_entity_poly.pdbx_strand_id
1 'polypeptide(L)'
;MKKEITNEGREADIQNFILKHAAKGKAFLKFTGTDKKGKSITLNKSVRKTNRKYDVVWLNYNAKYNDNVSEDVHILPWLVSDTGTLFVSLRQGSVPWMPRGTDQSVIDLAYVMFIKDALSKVNVATKQFYKKEYLRDTKKKKSAKMIVYGLKWIK
;
A
#
# COMPACT_ATOMS: atom_id res chain seq x y z
N MET A 1 5.21 -21.05 -25.28
CA MET A 1 4.52 -21.35 -24.00
C MET A 1 4.32 -20.05 -23.22
N LYS A 2 3.08 -19.59 -23.03
CA LYS A 2 2.78 -18.47 -22.11
C LYS A 2 2.65 -19.06 -20.71
N LYS A 3 3.61 -18.80 -19.81
CA LYS A 3 3.49 -19.17 -18.39
C LYS A 3 2.28 -18.44 -17.81
N GLU A 4 1.25 -19.18 -17.42
CA GLU A 4 0.18 -18.65 -16.57
C GLU A 4 0.79 -18.25 -15.23
N ILE A 5 1.00 -16.95 -15.04
CA ILE A 5 1.41 -16.42 -13.75
C ILE A 5 0.16 -16.38 -12.87
N THR A 6 0.07 -17.30 -11.92
CA THR A 6 -0.99 -17.35 -10.91
C THR A 6 -0.98 -16.08 -10.02
N ASN A 7 -2.12 -15.75 -9.40
CA ASN A 7 -2.24 -14.57 -8.54
C ASN A 7 -1.23 -14.57 -7.36
N GLU A 8 -0.85 -15.73 -6.85
CA GLU A 8 0.17 -15.89 -5.80
C GLU A 8 1.58 -15.55 -6.32
N GLY A 9 1.89 -15.90 -7.57
CA GLY A 9 3.13 -15.52 -8.23
C GLY A 9 3.31 -14.01 -8.36
N ARG A 10 2.23 -13.27 -8.68
CA ARG A 10 2.32 -11.80 -8.84
C ARG A 10 2.43 -11.05 -7.51
N GLU A 11 1.78 -11.53 -6.45
CA GLU A 11 1.96 -10.92 -5.12
C GLU A 11 3.39 -11.10 -4.61
N ALA A 12 3.95 -12.29 -4.80
CA ALA A 12 5.36 -12.56 -4.55
C ALA A 12 6.27 -11.65 -5.40
N ASP A 13 5.94 -11.41 -6.67
CA ASP A 13 6.69 -10.47 -7.53
C ASP A 13 6.67 -9.03 -7.00
N ILE A 14 5.52 -8.56 -6.50
CA ILE A 14 5.39 -7.22 -5.91
C ILE A 14 6.16 -7.14 -4.59
N GLN A 15 6.06 -8.16 -3.75
CA GLN A 15 6.81 -8.21 -2.50
C GLN A 15 8.32 -8.24 -2.77
N ASN A 16 8.80 -9.11 -3.66
CA ASN A 16 10.20 -9.19 -4.06
C ASN A 16 10.68 -7.86 -4.63
N PHE A 17 9.84 -7.21 -5.44
CA PHE A 17 10.09 -5.88 -5.95
C PHE A 17 10.24 -4.84 -4.83
N ILE A 18 9.31 -4.81 -3.87
CA ILE A 18 9.32 -3.91 -2.73
C ILE A 18 10.60 -4.09 -1.92
N LEU A 19 10.93 -5.35 -1.57
CA LEU A 19 12.12 -5.69 -0.80
C LEU A 19 13.41 -5.30 -1.53
N LYS A 20 13.45 -5.42 -2.86
CA LYS A 20 14.58 -4.94 -3.67
C LYS A 20 14.78 -3.42 -3.57
N HIS A 21 13.70 -2.64 -3.47
CA HIS A 21 13.76 -1.16 -3.52
C HIS A 21 13.81 -0.51 -2.14
N ALA A 22 13.46 -1.21 -1.08
CA ALA A 22 13.46 -0.68 0.28
C ALA A 22 14.87 -0.61 0.93
N ALA A 23 15.89 -1.21 0.29
CA ALA A 23 17.29 -1.32 0.73
C ALA A 23 17.51 -1.92 2.13
N LYS A 24 18.19 -3.08 2.23
CA LYS A 24 18.68 -3.76 3.46
C LYS A 24 17.73 -3.90 4.67
N GLY A 25 16.45 -3.54 4.57
CA GLY A 25 15.47 -3.70 5.63
C GLY A 25 15.15 -5.18 5.87
N LYS A 26 15.45 -5.69 7.07
CA LYS A 26 15.15 -7.09 7.44
C LYS A 26 13.75 -7.24 8.02
N ALA A 27 13.19 -6.16 8.57
CA ALA A 27 11.87 -6.17 9.18
C ALA A 27 10.81 -5.67 8.19
N PHE A 28 10.12 -6.60 7.53
CA PHE A 28 9.04 -6.32 6.57
C PHE A 28 7.67 -6.60 7.19
N LEU A 29 6.72 -5.68 7.00
CA LEU A 29 5.31 -5.85 7.33
C LEU A 29 4.46 -5.64 6.08
N LYS A 30 3.65 -6.64 5.74
CA LYS A 30 2.55 -6.49 4.79
C LYS A 30 1.24 -6.40 5.57
N PHE A 31 0.43 -5.40 5.27
CA PHE A 31 -0.90 -5.24 5.86
C PHE A 31 -1.96 -5.07 4.78
N THR A 32 -3.00 -5.91 4.80
CA THR A 32 -4.06 -5.93 3.78
C THR A 32 -5.35 -5.25 4.21
N GLY A 33 -5.50 -4.91 5.49
CA GLY A 33 -6.74 -4.36 6.05
C GLY A 33 -7.89 -5.36 6.13
N THR A 34 -7.67 -6.65 5.84
CA THR A 34 -8.71 -7.69 5.94
C THR A 34 -8.18 -8.97 6.59
N ASP A 35 -9.00 -9.62 7.41
CA ASP A 35 -8.69 -10.94 7.98
C ASP A 35 -8.88 -12.08 6.95
N LYS A 36 -8.61 -13.33 7.37
CA LYS A 36 -8.80 -14.53 6.53
C LYS A 36 -10.25 -14.77 6.09
N LYS A 37 -11.22 -14.14 6.77
CA LYS A 37 -12.65 -14.21 6.46
C LYS A 37 -13.12 -13.01 5.61
N GLY A 38 -12.20 -12.13 5.21
CA GLY A 38 -12.49 -10.93 4.42
C GLY A 38 -13.09 -9.77 5.24
N LYS A 39 -13.09 -9.84 6.57
CA LYS A 39 -13.58 -8.74 7.43
C LYS A 39 -12.52 -7.66 7.57
N SER A 40 -12.94 -6.40 7.55
CA SER A 40 -12.05 -5.26 7.76
C SER A 40 -11.36 -5.33 9.13
N ILE A 41 -10.05 -5.12 9.15
CA ILE A 41 -9.23 -4.99 10.35
C ILE A 41 -8.40 -3.72 10.24
N THR A 42 -8.17 -3.05 11.37
CA THR A 42 -7.29 -1.88 11.43
C THR A 42 -5.88 -2.32 11.80
N LEU A 43 -4.89 -1.61 11.26
CA LEU A 43 -3.48 -1.86 11.52
C LEU A 43 -3.20 -1.72 13.02
N ASN A 44 -3.88 -0.79 13.72
CA ASN A 44 -3.75 -0.60 15.17
C ASN A 44 -4.06 -1.89 15.94
N LYS A 45 -5.18 -2.56 15.62
CA LYS A 45 -5.52 -3.85 16.26
C LYS A 45 -4.50 -4.94 15.96
N SER A 46 -3.88 -4.92 14.78
CA SER A 46 -2.87 -5.90 14.37
C SER A 46 -1.50 -5.70 15.04
N VAL A 47 -1.18 -4.48 15.46
CA VAL A 47 0.17 -4.13 15.94
C VAL A 47 0.22 -3.69 17.40
N ARG A 48 -0.93 -3.58 18.08
CA ARG A 48 -1.03 -3.10 19.49
C ARG A 48 -0.14 -3.84 20.50
N LYS A 49 0.40 -5.01 20.15
CA LYS A 49 1.21 -5.88 21.02
C LYS A 49 2.68 -5.95 20.63
N THR A 50 3.12 -5.24 19.60
CA THR A 50 4.51 -5.31 19.13
C THR A 50 5.26 -4.00 19.39
N ASN A 51 6.41 -4.09 20.06
CA ASN A 51 7.37 -2.99 20.15
C ASN A 51 8.35 -2.98 18.96
N ARG A 52 8.13 -3.84 17.96
CA ARG A 52 9.00 -3.95 16.80
C ARG A 52 8.71 -2.83 15.81
N LYS A 53 9.75 -2.05 15.49
CA LYS A 53 9.77 -1.20 14.30
C LYS A 53 10.12 -2.01 13.06
N TYR A 54 9.51 -1.66 11.94
CA TYR A 54 9.71 -2.25 10.62
C TYR A 54 10.54 -1.32 9.76
N ASP A 55 11.41 -1.88 8.94
CA ASP A 55 12.17 -1.12 7.95
C ASP A 55 11.32 -0.87 6.71
N VAL A 56 10.36 -1.75 6.46
CA VAL A 56 9.54 -1.73 5.26
C VAL A 56 8.10 -2.08 5.63
N VAL A 57 7.17 -1.18 5.35
CA VAL A 57 5.74 -1.43 5.51
C VAL A 57 5.06 -1.36 4.16
N TRP A 58 4.30 -2.38 3.80
CA TRP A 58 3.45 -2.40 2.62
C TRP A 58 1.97 -2.44 3.03
N LEU A 59 1.28 -1.33 2.80
CA LEU A 59 -0.17 -1.24 2.89
C LEU A 59 -0.80 -1.71 1.59
N ASN A 60 -1.12 -3.01 1.55
CA ASN A 60 -1.77 -3.68 0.43
C ASN A 60 -3.30 -3.55 0.51
N TYR A 61 -3.79 -2.31 0.51
CA TYR A 61 -5.21 -2.04 0.65
C TYR A 61 -5.99 -2.33 -0.62
N ASN A 62 -7.13 -2.99 -0.46
CA ASN A 62 -8.15 -3.03 -1.49
C ASN A 62 -9.01 -1.78 -1.33
N ALA A 63 -8.70 -0.72 -2.08
CA ALA A 63 -9.34 0.60 -1.97
C ALA A 63 -10.88 0.59 -2.14
N LYS A 64 -11.47 -0.51 -2.63
CA LYS A 64 -12.94 -0.71 -2.61
C LYS A 64 -13.52 -0.80 -1.18
N TYR A 65 -12.72 -1.08 -0.14
CA TYR A 65 -13.19 -1.49 1.18
C TYR A 65 -12.55 -0.78 2.38
N ASN A 66 -11.65 0.20 2.19
CA ASN A 66 -10.93 0.77 3.33
C ASN A 66 -11.32 2.21 3.61
N ASP A 67 -12.32 2.34 4.48
CA ASP A 67 -12.67 3.60 5.15
C ASP A 67 -11.62 3.98 6.23
N ASN A 68 -10.73 3.05 6.60
CA ASN A 68 -9.79 3.21 7.73
C ASN A 68 -8.36 3.59 7.34
N VAL A 69 -8.08 3.90 6.05
CA VAL A 69 -6.71 4.23 5.59
C VAL A 69 -6.12 5.39 6.39
N SER A 70 -6.92 6.42 6.69
CA SER A 70 -6.44 7.57 7.48
C SER A 70 -6.02 7.16 8.90
N GLU A 71 -6.81 6.32 9.57
CA GLU A 71 -6.52 5.87 10.94
C GLU A 71 -5.26 5.01 10.98
N ASP A 72 -5.12 4.10 10.01
CA ASP A 72 -3.96 3.22 9.91
C ASP A 72 -2.69 4.00 9.53
N VAL A 73 -2.81 5.07 8.74
CA VAL A 73 -1.68 5.93 8.40
C VAL A 73 -1.14 6.67 9.62
N HIS A 74 -2.00 7.12 10.54
CA HIS A 74 -1.59 7.83 11.75
C HIS A 74 -0.72 7.00 12.71
N ILE A 75 -0.80 5.67 12.65
CA ILE A 75 0.00 4.79 13.50
C ILE A 75 1.33 4.36 12.88
N LEU A 76 1.55 4.63 11.59
CA LEU A 76 2.79 4.30 10.89
C LEU A 76 4.05 4.89 11.54
N PRO A 77 4.08 6.11 12.10
CA PRO A 77 5.27 6.65 12.74
C PRO A 77 5.77 5.80 13.93
N TRP A 78 4.87 5.08 14.59
CA TRP A 78 5.21 4.17 15.70
C TRP A 78 5.74 2.83 15.20
N LEU A 79 5.35 2.43 13.99
CA LEU A 79 5.64 1.13 13.41
C LEU A 79 6.82 1.12 12.48
N VAL A 80 7.15 2.24 11.85
CA VAL A 80 8.24 2.26 10.88
C VAL A 80 9.47 2.89 11.51
N SER A 81 10.64 2.32 11.21
CA SER A 81 11.92 2.88 11.63
C SER A 81 12.14 4.25 10.98
N ASP A 82 12.98 5.06 11.61
CA ASP A 82 13.25 6.44 11.17
C ASP A 82 13.88 6.52 9.77
N THR A 83 14.39 5.40 9.26
CA THR A 83 14.95 5.24 7.92
C THR A 83 14.12 4.34 7.02
N GLY A 84 12.95 3.91 7.49
CA GLY A 84 12.18 2.89 6.80
C GLY A 84 11.60 3.38 5.48
N THR A 85 10.83 2.53 4.84
CA THR A 85 10.11 2.86 3.61
C THR A 85 8.67 2.40 3.67
N LEU A 86 7.74 3.27 3.29
CA LEU A 86 6.32 2.95 3.17
C LEU A 86 5.98 2.67 1.71
N PHE A 87 5.32 1.54 1.47
CA PHE A 87 4.70 1.21 0.21
C PHE A 87 3.19 1.19 0.36
N VAL A 88 2.47 1.84 -0.55
CA VAL A 88 1.01 1.80 -0.60
C VAL A 88 0.58 1.30 -1.97
N SER A 89 -0.38 0.39 -2.02
CA SER A 89 -0.97 -0.07 -3.27
C SER A 89 -2.35 0.52 -3.47
N LEU A 90 -2.65 0.89 -4.71
CA LEU A 90 -3.96 1.31 -5.17
C LEU A 90 -4.42 0.38 -6.29
N ARG A 91 -5.66 -0.07 -6.24
CA ARG A 91 -6.28 -0.76 -7.37
C ARG A 91 -6.90 0.27 -8.32
N GLN A 92 -6.65 0.11 -9.61
CA GLN A 92 -7.16 0.96 -10.67
C GLN A 92 -8.70 1.02 -10.64
N GLY A 93 -9.26 2.22 -10.81
CA GLY A 93 -10.70 2.46 -10.85
C GLY A 93 -11.43 2.24 -9.52
N SER A 94 -10.72 2.18 -8.39
CA SER A 94 -11.33 1.95 -7.08
C SER A 94 -10.87 2.98 -6.06
N VAL A 95 -11.65 4.04 -5.94
CA VAL A 95 -11.66 4.96 -4.80
C VAL A 95 -13.12 5.40 -4.58
N PRO A 96 -13.79 5.03 -3.47
CA PRO A 96 -15.23 5.29 -3.28
C PRO A 96 -15.60 6.79 -3.29
N TRP A 97 -14.67 7.66 -2.89
CA TRP A 97 -14.87 9.10 -2.77
C TRP A 97 -14.59 9.89 -4.06
N MET A 98 -14.27 9.22 -5.17
CA MET A 98 -14.06 9.87 -6.47
C MET A 98 -15.25 9.63 -7.41
N PRO A 99 -15.68 10.64 -8.20
CA PRO A 99 -16.72 10.47 -9.20
C PRO A 99 -16.40 9.34 -10.19
N ARG A 100 -17.43 8.63 -10.65
CA ARG A 100 -17.27 7.63 -11.72
C ARG A 100 -16.76 8.30 -12.99
N GLY A 101 -15.82 7.65 -13.68
CA GLY A 101 -15.22 8.17 -14.91
C GLY A 101 -14.05 9.13 -14.69
N THR A 102 -13.67 9.43 -13.44
CA THR A 102 -12.46 10.20 -13.14
C THR A 102 -11.23 9.51 -13.74
N ASP A 103 -10.39 10.28 -14.42
CA ASP A 103 -9.15 9.79 -15.00
C ASP A 103 -8.24 9.13 -13.95
N GLN A 104 -7.61 8.02 -14.32
CA GLN A 104 -6.77 7.27 -13.39
C GLN A 104 -5.58 8.10 -12.88
N SER A 105 -5.03 8.99 -13.71
CA SER A 105 -3.94 9.89 -13.30
C SER A 105 -4.36 10.83 -12.17
N VAL A 106 -5.62 11.30 -12.18
CA VAL A 106 -6.21 12.14 -11.14
C VAL A 106 -6.46 11.34 -9.88
N ILE A 107 -7.01 10.12 -10.01
CA ILE A 107 -7.20 9.20 -8.89
C ILE A 107 -5.86 8.88 -8.21
N ASP A 108 -4.83 8.59 -9.00
CA ASP A 108 -3.47 8.31 -8.55
C ASP A 108 -2.89 9.46 -7.73
N LEU A 109 -2.97 10.68 -8.27
CA LEU A 109 -2.47 11.88 -7.63
C LEU A 109 -3.21 12.13 -6.31
N ALA A 110 -4.54 12.09 -6.32
CA ALA A 110 -5.37 12.33 -5.16
C ALA A 110 -5.11 11.30 -4.05
N TYR A 111 -4.94 10.02 -4.40
CA TYR A 111 -4.64 8.98 -3.43
C TYR A 111 -3.29 9.20 -2.75
N VAL A 112 -2.24 9.52 -3.52
CA VAL A 112 -0.91 9.81 -2.93
C VAL A 112 -0.95 11.06 -2.07
N MET A 113 -1.65 12.12 -2.51
CA MET A 113 -1.82 13.35 -1.73
C MET A 113 -2.58 13.10 -0.43
N PHE A 114 -3.64 12.30 -0.45
CA PHE A 114 -4.38 11.90 0.74
C PHE A 114 -3.48 11.19 1.77
N ILE A 115 -2.65 10.23 1.34
CA ILE A 115 -1.71 9.55 2.24
C ILE A 115 -0.69 10.53 2.83
N LYS A 116 -0.16 11.44 2.00
CA LYS A 116 0.80 12.47 2.44
C LYS A 116 0.17 13.44 3.45
N ASP A 117 -1.07 13.88 3.21
CA ASP A 117 -1.82 14.73 4.11
C ASP A 117 -2.02 14.06 5.48
N ALA A 118 -2.50 12.81 5.48
CA ALA A 118 -2.67 12.02 6.71
C ALA A 118 -1.35 11.85 7.48
N LEU A 119 -0.23 11.62 6.79
CA LEU A 119 1.10 11.55 7.44
C LEU A 119 1.57 12.90 7.98
N SER A 120 1.29 14.00 7.29
CA SER A 120 1.68 15.34 7.74
C SER A 120 0.99 15.74 9.06
N LYS A 121 -0.25 15.30 9.27
CA LYS A 121 -1.00 15.50 10.53
C LYS A 121 -0.36 14.82 11.74
N VAL A 122 0.53 13.85 11.51
CA VAL A 122 1.35 13.19 12.54
C VAL A 122 2.82 13.56 12.42
N ASN A 123 3.12 14.74 11.88
CA ASN A 123 4.46 15.31 11.72
C ASN A 123 5.42 14.46 10.89
N VAL A 124 4.90 13.67 9.96
CA VAL A 124 5.70 12.87 9.03
C VAL A 124 5.61 13.45 7.63
N ALA A 125 6.68 14.13 7.22
CA ALA A 125 6.86 14.53 5.83
C ALA A 125 7.33 13.32 5.00
N THR A 126 6.81 13.16 3.78
CA THR A 126 7.23 12.09 2.88
C THR A 126 7.44 12.53 1.44
N LYS A 127 8.41 11.91 0.78
CA LYS A 127 8.67 12.06 -0.64
C LYS A 127 8.29 10.77 -1.36
N GLN A 128 7.57 10.89 -2.47
CA GLN A 128 7.43 9.78 -3.40
C GLN A 128 8.75 9.61 -4.14
N PHE A 129 9.36 8.44 -4.02
CA PHE A 129 10.57 8.09 -4.76
C PHE A 129 10.30 7.02 -5.83
N TYR A 130 9.10 6.41 -5.81
CA TYR A 130 8.78 5.31 -6.71
C TYR A 130 7.29 5.21 -7.07
N LYS A 131 7.01 4.75 -8.30
CA LYS A 131 5.68 4.35 -8.81
C LYS A 131 5.86 3.20 -9.80
N LYS A 132 5.06 2.13 -9.69
CA LYS A 132 4.97 1.07 -10.71
C LYS A 132 3.59 0.48 -10.83
N GLU A 133 3.19 0.22 -12.08
CA GLU A 133 1.94 -0.45 -12.41
C GLU A 133 2.17 -1.96 -12.59
N TYR A 134 1.23 -2.74 -12.08
CA TYR A 134 1.15 -4.19 -12.23
C TYR A 134 -0.21 -4.55 -12.81
N LEU A 135 -0.25 -5.43 -13.80
CA LEU A 135 -1.51 -6.00 -14.28
C LEU A 135 -1.97 -7.08 -13.30
N ARG A 136 -3.21 -7.03 -12.80
CA ARG A 136 -3.84 -8.15 -12.10
C ARG A 136 -4.69 -8.93 -13.08
N ASP A 137 -4.32 -10.17 -13.39
CA ASP A 137 -5.20 -11.07 -14.15
C ASP A 137 -6.24 -11.65 -13.20
N THR A 138 -7.48 -11.21 -13.36
CA THR A 138 -8.59 -12.07 -13.02
C THR A 138 -8.80 -13.02 -14.19
N LYS A 139 -9.02 -14.32 -13.96
CA LYS A 139 -9.39 -15.35 -14.96
C LYS A 139 -10.59 -14.97 -15.88
N LYS A 140 -11.17 -13.77 -15.72
CA LYS A 140 -12.19 -13.15 -16.55
C LYS A 140 -11.68 -11.79 -17.04
N LYS A 141 -11.54 -11.66 -18.37
CA LYS A 141 -11.41 -10.51 -19.32
C LYS A 141 -11.33 -9.02 -18.88
N LYS A 142 -11.15 -8.66 -17.61
CA LYS A 142 -10.88 -7.28 -17.17
C LYS A 142 -9.73 -7.28 -16.18
N SER A 143 -8.52 -7.12 -16.70
CA SER A 143 -7.32 -6.95 -15.90
C SER A 143 -7.38 -5.63 -15.15
N ALA A 144 -7.64 -5.68 -13.84
CA ALA A 144 -7.52 -4.48 -13.00
C ALA A 144 -6.04 -4.21 -12.76
N LYS A 145 -5.53 -3.01 -13.07
CA LYS A 145 -4.15 -2.68 -12.69
C LYS A 145 -4.07 -2.45 -11.18
N MET A 146 -2.94 -2.79 -10.58
CA MET A 146 -2.54 -2.36 -9.25
C MET A 146 -1.33 -1.46 -9.37
N ILE A 147 -1.36 -0.33 -8.69
CA ILE A 147 -0.32 0.67 -8.74
C ILE A 147 0.32 0.72 -7.36
N VAL A 148 1.63 0.53 -7.31
CA VAL A 148 2.41 0.53 -6.07
C VAL A 148 3.22 1.81 -6.03
N TYR A 149 3.04 2.57 -4.95
CA TYR A 149 3.79 3.80 -4.67
C TYR A 149 4.77 3.55 -3.54
N GLY A 150 6.00 4.03 -3.71
CA GLY A 150 7.02 4.07 -2.66
C GLY A 150 7.14 5.48 -2.10
N LEU A 151 6.95 5.60 -0.80
CA LEU A 151 7.08 6.82 0.00
C LEU A 151 8.21 6.65 1.02
N LYS A 152 9.07 7.66 1.15
CA LYS A 152 10.16 7.70 2.12
C LYS A 152 10.01 8.92 3.03
N TRP A 153 10.32 8.78 4.32
CA TRP A 153 10.41 9.91 5.24
C TRP A 153 11.36 10.98 4.70
N ILE A 154 10.95 12.23 4.83
CA ILE A 154 11.82 13.40 4.68
C ILE A 154 12.20 13.79 6.12
N LYS A 155 13.49 13.85 6.39
CA LYS A 155 14.03 14.45 7.61
C LYS A 155 14.41 15.89 7.33
#